data_AF-A0A351DTU0-F1
#
_entry.id   AF-A0A351DTU0-F1
#
_cell.length_a   1.000
_cell.length_b   1.000
_cell.length_c   1.000
_cell.angle_alpha   90.00
_cell.angle_beta   90.00
_cell.angle_gamma   90.00
#
_symmetry.space_group_name_H-M   'P 1'
#
loop_
_entity.id
_entity.type
_entity.pdbx_description
1 polymer ?
#
loop_
_entity_poly.entity_id
_entity_poly.type
_entity_poly.pdbx_seq_one_letter_code
_entity_poly.pdbx_strand_id
1 'polypeptide(L)'
;YADWRNRYIDYWAQNIRPQIDDSYPLPVRIEDSLAYFPIRQARRTQIYRYPRYQIPQDSVEQWFIDNADNLINWHSEAEAWANGDLDGDGQLGYADPGSPQFQSFFDQLVSSKNNEEEGGTRFFDRSSLVHIHGEKIFKPWWMDEIRVGSNARRYTPNSEGTIFSDTNGRVITNQEVGIYTGVKKRFLEDKFIATATYRADKNQNFEWVHSPAASLVWMPTTKDFLRVSFSSALRNPTLADQYLYLNVGPATLVGNLEGAEDLVTVQSFIDYRNSSSGLNIAFNRDTLKYFDIAALRPEQVRTLEAGYRTTFGDKLYLDANYYFSWYTDFIGYNIGLDVQFQNPTTPDFVTGVDVYRYAANSLNQVQTQGASLGLNYFLSDELTVSGNYSWNKLVKTDEDDPIIPAFNTPEHKFNLGLTARGYDGVGKDKWGFGINYRWVQGFLFEGSPQFTGFVPQYDLVDAQINYRFDAQRLTLKVGGSNLLRNEHIETYGGPTVGRLAYVSLLLDAKK
;
A
#
# COMPACT_ATOMS: atom_id res chain seq x y z
N TYR A 1 8.49 -18.95 -26.29
CA TYR A 1 9.76 -18.24 -26.09
C TYR A 1 10.55 -19.02 -25.07
N ALA A 2 11.71 -19.60 -25.42
CA ALA A 2 12.58 -20.13 -24.37
C ALA A 2 13.09 -18.95 -23.55
N ASP A 3 12.92 -19.04 -22.23
CA ASP A 3 13.39 -18.03 -21.29
C ASP A 3 14.91 -17.87 -21.45
N TRP A 4 15.37 -16.66 -21.77
CA TRP A 4 16.80 -16.31 -21.86
C TRP A 4 17.56 -16.83 -20.64
N ARG A 5 16.93 -16.77 -19.46
CA ARG A 5 17.46 -17.31 -18.20
C ARG A 5 17.78 -18.80 -18.31
N ASN A 6 16.88 -19.60 -18.87
CA ASN A 6 17.09 -21.05 -18.98
C ASN A 6 18.26 -21.34 -19.92
N ARG A 7 18.37 -20.63 -21.06
CA ARG A 7 19.51 -20.77 -21.98
C ARG A 7 20.84 -20.40 -21.32
N TYR A 8 20.85 -19.31 -20.56
CA TYR A 8 22.01 -18.88 -19.80
C TYR A 8 22.42 -19.94 -18.77
N ILE A 9 21.47 -20.42 -17.97
CA ILE A 9 21.71 -21.44 -16.93
C ILE A 9 22.15 -22.76 -17.56
N ASP A 10 21.54 -23.19 -18.66
CA ASP A 10 21.88 -24.43 -19.36
C ASP A 10 23.31 -24.38 -19.90
N TYR A 11 23.73 -23.25 -20.47
CA TYR A 11 25.11 -23.08 -20.92
C TYR A 11 26.10 -23.16 -19.76
N TRP A 12 25.79 -22.50 -18.65
CA TRP A 12 26.59 -22.60 -17.42
C TRP A 12 26.69 -24.05 -16.93
N ALA A 13 25.57 -24.76 -16.87
CA ALA A 13 25.52 -26.12 -16.36
C ALA A 13 26.26 -27.12 -17.26
N GLN A 14 26.18 -26.96 -18.58
CA GLN A 14 26.74 -27.92 -19.54
C GLN A 14 28.19 -27.63 -19.92
N ASN A 15 28.56 -26.35 -20.04
CA ASN A 15 29.85 -25.96 -20.62
C ASN A 15 30.82 -25.38 -19.59
N ILE A 16 30.34 -24.62 -18.60
CA ILE A 16 31.21 -23.93 -17.65
C ILE A 16 31.43 -24.70 -16.36
N ARG A 17 30.35 -25.26 -15.78
CA ARG A 17 30.43 -26.03 -14.52
C ARG A 17 31.49 -27.14 -14.57
N PRO A 18 31.63 -27.94 -15.65
CA PRO A 18 32.70 -28.93 -15.73
C PRO A 18 34.11 -28.32 -15.61
N GLN A 19 34.33 -27.11 -16.11
CA GLN A 19 35.62 -26.38 -16.00
C GLN A 19 35.87 -25.87 -14.58
N ILE A 20 34.80 -25.50 -13.86
CA ILE A 20 34.86 -25.08 -12.46
C ILE A 20 35.16 -26.29 -11.57
N ASP A 21 34.47 -27.41 -11.78
CA ASP A 21 34.60 -28.61 -10.96
C ASP A 21 36.05 -29.14 -10.90
N ASP A 22 36.85 -28.87 -11.94
CA ASP A 22 38.28 -29.23 -12.00
C ASP A 22 39.21 -28.36 -11.14
N SER A 23 38.79 -27.14 -10.78
CA SER A 23 39.65 -26.15 -10.11
C SER A 23 39.10 -25.61 -8.79
N TYR A 24 37.79 -25.76 -8.55
CA TYR A 24 37.14 -25.23 -7.36
C TYR A 24 37.66 -25.92 -6.09
N PRO A 25 37.93 -25.18 -5.00
CA PRO A 25 38.48 -25.76 -3.78
C PRO A 25 37.59 -26.87 -3.23
N LEU A 26 38.13 -28.09 -3.21
CA LEU A 26 37.44 -29.23 -2.62
C LEU A 26 37.71 -29.32 -1.11
N PRO A 27 36.77 -29.85 -0.33
CA PRO A 27 37.01 -30.13 1.09
C PRO A 27 38.22 -31.06 1.26
N VAL A 28 39.24 -30.59 1.98
CA VAL A 28 40.40 -31.41 2.35
C VAL A 28 40.19 -32.02 3.73
N ARG A 29 40.74 -33.22 3.94
CA ARG A 29 40.67 -33.88 5.24
C ARG A 29 41.41 -33.06 6.29
N ILE A 30 40.75 -32.78 7.40
CA ILE A 30 41.39 -32.20 8.58
C ILE A 30 42.20 -33.29 9.26
N GLU A 31 43.53 -33.20 9.22
CA GLU A 31 44.38 -34.06 10.04
C GLU A 31 44.08 -33.81 11.53
N ASP A 32 43.95 -34.90 12.29
CA ASP A 32 43.65 -34.92 13.73
C ASP A 32 42.27 -34.47 14.22
N SER A 33 41.26 -34.32 13.34
CA SER A 33 39.87 -34.15 13.80
C SER A 33 38.94 -35.30 13.37
N LEU A 34 38.38 -35.99 14.36
CA LEU A 34 37.41 -37.06 14.19
C LEU A 34 36.06 -36.57 14.72
N ALA A 35 35.00 -36.67 13.91
CA ALA A 35 33.64 -36.47 14.42
C ALA A 35 33.20 -37.72 15.19
N TYR A 36 32.58 -37.52 16.36
CA TYR A 36 32.07 -38.58 17.22
C TYR A 36 30.53 -38.59 17.13
N PHE A 37 29.96 -39.62 16.51
CA PHE A 37 28.52 -39.87 16.56
C PHE A 37 28.24 -41.04 17.51
N PRO A 38 27.68 -40.80 18.71
CA PRO A 38 27.31 -41.89 19.61
C PRO A 38 25.97 -42.48 19.17
N ILE A 39 25.98 -43.72 18.66
CA ILE A 39 24.75 -44.48 18.48
C ILE A 39 24.49 -45.26 19.78
N ARG A 40 23.41 -44.92 20.50
CA ARG A 40 22.99 -45.67 21.68
C ARG A 40 22.07 -46.82 21.27
N GLN A 41 22.57 -48.04 21.35
CA GLN A 41 21.74 -49.24 21.33
C GLN A 41 21.84 -49.97 22.68
N ALA A 42 20.71 -49.98 23.40
CA ALA A 42 20.28 -50.90 24.47
C ALA A 42 21.28 -51.48 25.49
N ARG A 43 22.47 -50.86 25.71
CA ARG A 43 23.49 -51.04 26.79
C ARG A 43 24.95 -50.96 26.30
N ARG A 44 25.23 -50.61 25.03
CA ARG A 44 26.59 -50.27 24.55
C ARG A 44 26.58 -49.00 23.69
N THR A 45 27.56 -48.13 23.90
CA THR A 45 27.82 -46.96 23.05
C THR A 45 28.91 -47.35 22.05
N GLN A 46 28.57 -47.35 20.76
CA GLN A 46 29.54 -47.59 19.70
C GLN A 46 29.93 -46.23 19.10
N ILE A 47 31.23 -45.93 19.10
CA ILE A 47 31.78 -44.67 18.61
C ILE A 47 32.31 -44.92 17.19
N TYR A 48 31.69 -44.27 16.20
CA TYR A 48 32.20 -44.25 14.84
C TYR A 48 33.07 -43.01 14.64
N ARG A 49 34.26 -43.22 14.07
CA ARG A 49 35.24 -42.18 13.75
C ARG A 49 35.17 -41.91 12.26
N TYR A 50 34.70 -40.72 11.89
CA TYR A 50 34.71 -40.29 10.48
C TYR A 50 35.72 -39.16 10.30
N PRO A 51 36.51 -39.20 9.21
CA PRO A 51 37.37 -38.09 8.84
C PRO A 51 36.51 -36.84 8.60
N ARG A 52 36.89 -35.72 9.22
CA ARG A 52 36.28 -34.42 8.89
C ARG A 52 37.01 -33.84 7.68
N TYR A 53 36.25 -33.18 6.83
CA TYR A 53 36.77 -32.43 5.70
C TYR A 53 36.35 -30.97 5.87
N GLN A 54 37.25 -30.05 5.55
CA GLN A 54 36.93 -28.62 5.48
C GLN A 54 37.53 -28.05 4.21
N ILE A 55 36.83 -27.10 3.61
CA ILE A 55 37.44 -26.27 2.58
C ILE A 55 38.54 -25.44 3.28
N PRO A 56 39.78 -25.41 2.76
CA PRO A 56 40.83 -24.61 3.37
C PRO A 56 40.40 -23.15 3.52
N GLN A 57 40.76 -22.53 4.64
CA GLN A 57 40.45 -21.12 4.90
C GLN A 57 41.01 -20.26 3.75
N ASP A 58 40.22 -19.26 3.33
CA ASP A 58 40.53 -18.31 2.25
C ASP A 58 40.68 -18.93 0.84
N SER A 59 40.65 -20.27 0.68
CA SER A 59 40.83 -20.91 -0.63
C SER A 59 39.72 -20.59 -1.64
N VAL A 60 38.48 -20.39 -1.16
CA VAL A 60 37.35 -19.99 -2.01
C VAL A 60 37.53 -18.55 -2.50
N GLU A 61 37.89 -17.65 -1.59
CA GLU A 61 38.15 -16.24 -1.93
C GLU A 61 39.34 -16.13 -2.90
N GLN A 62 40.42 -16.89 -2.63
CA GLN A 62 41.57 -16.96 -3.52
C GLN A 62 41.20 -17.55 -4.89
N TRP A 63 40.37 -18.59 -4.94
CA TRP A 63 39.88 -19.13 -6.22
C TRP A 63 39.09 -18.09 -7.03
N PHE A 64 38.26 -17.28 -6.38
CA PHE A 64 37.56 -16.17 -7.03
C PHE A 64 38.52 -15.11 -7.56
N ILE A 65 39.57 -14.78 -6.80
CA ILE A 65 40.63 -13.85 -7.24
C ILE A 65 41.37 -14.42 -8.46
N ASP A 66 41.80 -15.68 -8.38
CA ASP A 66 42.59 -16.35 -9.42
C ASP A 66 41.78 -16.57 -10.71
N ASN A 67 40.45 -16.70 -10.60
CA ASN A 67 39.54 -16.93 -11.71
C ASN A 67 38.69 -15.70 -12.06
N ALA A 68 39.03 -14.50 -11.58
CA ALA A 68 38.25 -13.29 -11.85
C ALA A 68 38.05 -13.05 -13.37
N ASP A 69 39.13 -13.18 -14.16
CA ASP A 69 39.08 -13.04 -15.61
C ASP A 69 38.29 -14.18 -16.27
N ASN A 70 38.44 -15.42 -15.78
CA ASN A 70 37.69 -16.58 -16.26
C ASN A 70 36.19 -16.40 -16.01
N LEU A 71 35.78 -15.88 -14.85
CA LEU A 71 34.38 -15.61 -14.53
C LEU A 71 33.76 -14.59 -15.49
N ILE A 72 34.52 -13.54 -15.86
CA ILE A 72 34.09 -12.56 -16.88
C ILE A 72 33.96 -13.24 -18.25
N ASN A 73 34.92 -14.06 -18.64
CA ASN A 73 34.91 -14.76 -19.92
C ASN A 73 33.75 -15.77 -20.01
N TRP A 74 33.59 -16.62 -19.00
CA TRP A 74 32.49 -17.59 -18.91
C TRP A 74 31.13 -16.92 -18.88
N HIS A 75 31.00 -15.78 -18.17
CA HIS A 75 29.80 -14.96 -18.24
C HIS A 75 29.54 -14.46 -19.66
N SER A 76 30.56 -13.93 -20.34
CA SER A 76 30.45 -13.41 -21.71
C SER A 76 30.09 -14.50 -22.71
N GLU A 77 30.64 -15.71 -22.55
CA GLU A 77 30.29 -16.87 -23.38
C GLU A 77 28.83 -17.30 -23.17
N ALA A 78 28.39 -17.42 -21.91
CA ALA A 78 27.02 -17.78 -21.58
C ALA A 78 26.01 -16.72 -22.04
N GLU A 79 26.36 -15.45 -21.89
CA GLU A 79 25.58 -14.32 -22.39
C GLU A 79 25.51 -14.34 -23.91
N ALA A 80 26.63 -14.49 -24.61
CA ALA A 80 26.66 -14.56 -26.08
C ALA A 80 25.83 -15.74 -26.59
N TRP A 81 25.90 -16.90 -25.93
CA TRP A 81 25.05 -18.05 -26.23
C TRP A 81 23.56 -17.76 -26.02
N ALA A 82 23.19 -17.11 -24.91
CA ALA A 82 21.80 -16.77 -24.61
C ALA A 82 21.26 -15.67 -25.54
N ASN A 83 22.11 -14.74 -25.94
CA ASN A 83 21.80 -13.63 -26.85
C ASN A 83 21.75 -14.05 -28.32
N GLY A 84 22.40 -15.16 -28.71
CA GLY A 84 22.43 -15.64 -30.08
C GLY A 84 21.09 -16.19 -30.58
N ASP A 85 20.80 -16.00 -31.86
CA ASP A 85 19.72 -16.70 -32.55
C ASP A 85 20.12 -18.16 -32.80
N LEU A 86 19.23 -19.11 -32.50
CA LEU A 86 19.43 -20.51 -32.86
C LEU A 86 18.61 -20.81 -34.13
N ASP A 87 19.32 -21.06 -35.22
CA ASP A 87 18.73 -21.52 -36.48
C ASP A 87 17.93 -22.82 -36.24
N GLY A 88 16.62 -22.80 -36.56
CA GLY A 88 15.79 -24.00 -36.68
C GLY A 88 14.55 -24.10 -35.80
N ASP A 89 14.45 -23.35 -34.70
CA ASP A 89 13.35 -23.48 -33.73
C ASP A 89 12.50 -22.21 -33.52
N GLY A 90 12.77 -21.15 -34.29
CA GLY A 90 12.01 -19.88 -34.21
C GLY A 90 12.18 -19.12 -32.90
N GLN A 91 13.21 -19.46 -32.11
CA GLN A 91 13.53 -18.82 -30.84
C GLN A 91 14.53 -17.70 -31.07
N LEU A 92 14.06 -16.47 -30.87
CA LEU A 92 14.83 -15.25 -31.10
C LEU A 92 15.66 -14.92 -29.84
N GLY A 93 16.90 -14.50 -30.05
CA GLY A 93 17.84 -14.05 -29.03
C GLY A 93 17.60 -12.60 -28.58
N TYR A 94 18.67 -11.94 -28.12
CA TYR A 94 18.61 -10.53 -27.71
C TYR A 94 18.40 -9.62 -28.91
N ALA A 95 17.46 -8.67 -28.81
CA ALA A 95 17.21 -7.68 -29.84
C ALA A 95 17.86 -6.34 -29.47
N ASP A 96 18.76 -5.84 -30.32
CA ASP A 96 19.46 -4.57 -30.07
C ASP A 96 18.49 -3.38 -30.03
N PRO A 97 18.54 -2.51 -28.99
CA PRO A 97 17.74 -1.30 -28.91
C PRO A 97 17.88 -0.44 -30.17
N GLY A 98 16.74 -0.09 -30.79
CA GLY A 98 16.70 0.68 -32.04
C GLY A 98 16.78 -0.15 -33.33
N SER A 99 16.99 -1.47 -33.24
CA SER A 99 16.86 -2.37 -34.39
C SER A 99 15.37 -2.56 -34.78
N PRO A 100 15.09 -2.91 -36.06
CA PRO A 100 13.73 -3.28 -36.48
C PRO A 100 13.14 -4.45 -35.68
N GLN A 101 13.97 -5.42 -35.29
CA GLN A 101 13.59 -6.58 -34.49
C GLN A 101 13.16 -6.16 -33.07
N PHE A 102 13.95 -5.28 -32.43
CA PHE A 102 13.59 -4.71 -31.14
C PHE A 102 12.28 -3.94 -31.21
N GLN A 103 12.10 -3.11 -32.25
CA GLN A 103 10.86 -2.36 -32.43
C GLN A 103 9.66 -3.30 -32.60
N SER A 104 9.80 -4.39 -33.35
CA SER A 104 8.76 -5.40 -33.52
C SER A 104 8.36 -6.05 -32.19
N PHE A 105 9.34 -6.45 -31.37
CA PHE A 105 9.06 -7.02 -30.05
C PHE A 105 8.44 -6.01 -29.09
N PHE A 106 8.98 -4.79 -29.09
CA PHE A 106 8.45 -3.71 -28.30
C PHE A 106 6.98 -3.47 -28.65
N ASP A 107 6.67 -3.28 -29.93
CA ASP A 107 5.31 -3.04 -30.43
C ASP A 107 4.38 -4.22 -30.10
N GLN A 108 4.86 -5.46 -30.22
CA GLN A 108 4.12 -6.66 -29.81
C GLN A 108 3.80 -6.62 -28.31
N LEU A 109 4.79 -6.39 -27.44
CA LEU A 109 4.64 -6.40 -26.00
C LEU A 109 3.76 -5.25 -25.48
N VAL A 110 3.84 -4.06 -26.07
CA VAL A 110 3.00 -2.91 -25.64
C VAL A 110 1.58 -2.97 -26.17
N SER A 111 1.32 -3.72 -27.24
CA SER A 111 -0.02 -3.90 -27.79
C SER A 111 -0.76 -5.12 -27.21
N SER A 112 -0.03 -6.16 -26.80
CA SER A 112 -0.56 -7.39 -26.21
C SER A 112 -0.91 -7.20 -24.72
N LYS A 113 -1.97 -7.86 -24.25
CA LYS A 113 -2.42 -7.78 -22.85
C LYS A 113 -1.44 -8.43 -21.89
N ASN A 114 -1.32 -7.89 -20.68
CA ASN A 114 -0.49 -8.47 -19.61
C ASN A 114 -1.18 -9.64 -18.89
N ASN A 115 -1.74 -10.59 -19.64
CA ASN A 115 -2.32 -11.81 -19.11
C ASN A 115 -1.50 -13.02 -19.59
N GLU A 116 -1.77 -14.21 -19.03
CA GLU A 116 -1.06 -15.45 -19.37
C GLU A 116 -1.27 -15.85 -20.85
N GLU A 117 -2.37 -15.44 -21.47
CA GLU A 117 -2.73 -15.79 -22.85
C GLU A 117 -1.92 -14.98 -23.89
N GLU A 118 -1.76 -13.67 -23.67
CA GLU A 118 -1.12 -12.74 -24.62
C GLU A 118 0.33 -12.38 -24.23
N GLY A 119 0.68 -12.44 -22.95
CA GLY A 119 2.07 -12.27 -22.47
C GLY A 119 2.69 -10.88 -22.71
N GLY A 120 1.88 -9.84 -22.87
CA GLY A 120 2.31 -8.46 -23.09
C GLY A 120 2.35 -7.61 -21.83
N THR A 121 2.19 -6.30 -22.00
CA THR A 121 2.30 -5.27 -20.94
C THR A 121 1.06 -4.39 -20.82
N ARG A 122 0.09 -4.53 -21.73
CA ARG A 122 -1.09 -3.67 -21.79
C ARG A 122 -2.15 -4.10 -20.78
N PHE A 123 -2.47 -3.20 -19.85
CA PHE A 123 -3.67 -3.36 -19.02
C PHE A 123 -4.94 -3.19 -19.84
N PHE A 124 -5.94 -4.01 -19.53
CA PHE A 124 -7.27 -3.95 -20.12
C PHE A 124 -8.32 -3.82 -19.03
N ASP A 125 -9.25 -2.89 -19.19
CA ASP A 125 -10.36 -2.77 -18.25
C ASP A 125 -11.63 -2.25 -18.95
N ARG A 126 -12.70 -3.03 -18.88
CA ARG A 126 -14.07 -2.69 -19.28
C ARG A 126 -15.06 -2.93 -18.14
N SER A 127 -14.60 -2.74 -16.91
CA SER A 127 -15.42 -2.84 -15.71
C SER A 127 -16.59 -1.86 -15.72
N SER A 128 -17.69 -2.23 -15.09
CA SER A 128 -18.86 -1.36 -14.93
C SER A 128 -19.40 -1.34 -13.50
N LEU A 129 -20.04 -0.23 -13.15
CA LEU A 129 -20.73 -0.02 -11.87
C LEU A 129 -22.14 0.49 -12.14
N VAL A 130 -23.13 -0.16 -11.51
CA VAL A 130 -24.49 0.35 -11.39
C VAL A 130 -24.75 0.68 -9.94
N HIS A 131 -25.27 1.88 -9.68
CA HIS A 131 -25.63 2.34 -8.33
C HIS A 131 -27.03 2.96 -8.32
N ILE A 132 -27.86 2.53 -7.38
CA ILE A 132 -29.18 3.11 -7.12
C ILE A 132 -29.24 3.51 -5.65
N HIS A 133 -29.75 4.70 -5.38
CA HIS A 133 -29.91 5.24 -4.02
C HIS A 133 -31.24 5.99 -3.94
N GLY A 134 -32.04 5.65 -2.92
CA GLY A 134 -33.23 6.39 -2.53
C GLY A 134 -33.18 6.82 -1.07
N GLU A 135 -33.63 8.03 -0.78
CA GLU A 135 -33.70 8.58 0.57
C GLU A 135 -34.96 9.43 0.74
N LYS A 136 -35.57 9.34 1.93
CA LYS A 136 -36.64 10.24 2.35
C LYS A 136 -36.38 10.79 3.76
N ILE A 137 -36.66 12.08 3.91
CA ILE A 137 -36.65 12.79 5.19
C ILE A 137 -38.09 13.14 5.57
N PHE A 138 -38.47 12.80 6.79
CA PHE A 138 -39.72 13.16 7.44
C PHE A 138 -39.44 14.15 8.57
N LYS A 139 -40.40 15.06 8.79
CA LYS A 139 -40.33 16.09 9.85
C LYS A 139 -41.64 16.13 10.64
N PRO A 140 -41.95 15.08 11.43
CA PRO A 140 -43.16 15.08 12.24
C PRO A 140 -43.04 16.11 13.39
N TRP A 141 -44.17 16.48 13.99
CA TRP A 141 -44.19 17.52 15.04
C TRP A 141 -43.34 17.21 16.30
N TRP A 142 -43.01 15.94 16.56
CA TRP A 142 -42.30 15.47 17.76
C TRP A 142 -40.79 15.21 17.56
N MET A 143 -40.29 15.33 16.32
CA MET A 143 -38.90 15.06 15.92
C MET A 143 -38.48 15.98 14.77
N ASP A 144 -37.28 16.56 14.83
CA ASP A 144 -36.82 17.48 13.76
C ASP A 144 -36.58 16.77 12.44
N GLU A 145 -36.06 15.54 12.53
CA GLU A 145 -35.75 14.72 11.37
C GLU A 145 -35.91 13.24 11.70
N ILE A 146 -36.61 12.52 10.82
CA ILE A 146 -36.49 11.07 10.68
C ILE A 146 -36.06 10.83 9.24
N ARG A 147 -34.91 10.20 9.07
CA ARG A 147 -34.32 9.88 7.77
C ARG A 147 -34.40 8.38 7.57
N VAL A 148 -34.86 7.97 6.40
CA VAL A 148 -34.85 6.56 5.97
C VAL A 148 -34.30 6.52 4.55
N GLY A 149 -33.36 5.62 4.30
CA GLY A 149 -32.80 5.45 2.97
C GLY A 149 -32.28 4.05 2.73
N SER A 150 -32.05 3.76 1.46
CA SER A 150 -31.48 2.49 1.03
C SER A 150 -30.67 2.70 -0.25
N ASN A 151 -29.69 1.84 -0.47
CA ASN A 151 -28.92 1.81 -1.69
C ASN A 151 -28.64 0.39 -2.14
N ALA A 152 -28.36 0.26 -3.44
CA ALA A 152 -27.87 -0.96 -4.05
C ALA A 152 -26.72 -0.62 -5.02
N ARG A 153 -25.72 -1.50 -5.08
CA ARG A 153 -24.60 -1.41 -6.01
C ARG A 153 -24.35 -2.75 -6.66
N ARG A 154 -23.96 -2.72 -7.93
CA ARG A 154 -23.43 -3.88 -8.64
C ARG A 154 -22.18 -3.48 -9.38
N TYR A 155 -21.08 -4.12 -9.03
CA TYR A 155 -19.82 -4.10 -9.76
C TYR A 155 -19.78 -5.30 -10.72
N THR A 156 -19.28 -5.08 -11.92
CA THR A 156 -19.03 -6.14 -12.90
C THR A 156 -17.66 -5.86 -13.50
N PRO A 157 -16.58 -6.28 -12.82
CA PRO A 157 -15.24 -6.10 -13.33
C PRO A 157 -15.00 -6.95 -14.58
N ASN A 158 -14.19 -6.42 -15.50
CA ASN A 158 -13.82 -7.07 -16.74
C ASN A 158 -12.44 -6.60 -17.20
N SER A 159 -11.41 -7.28 -16.73
CA SER A 159 -10.01 -7.02 -17.03
C SER A 159 -9.37 -8.05 -17.97
N GLU A 160 -10.08 -9.14 -18.28
CA GLU A 160 -9.55 -10.26 -19.08
C GLU A 160 -8.20 -10.77 -18.55
N GLY A 161 -8.06 -10.90 -17.23
CA GLY A 161 -6.85 -11.41 -16.58
C GLY A 161 -5.73 -10.42 -16.39
N THR A 162 -5.91 -9.18 -16.82
CA THR A 162 -4.85 -8.16 -16.71
C THR A 162 -4.75 -7.54 -15.31
N ILE A 163 -5.80 -7.68 -14.49
CA ILE A 163 -5.90 -7.12 -13.13
C ILE A 163 -6.54 -8.13 -12.17
N PHE A 164 -7.69 -8.68 -12.56
CA PHE A 164 -8.49 -9.57 -11.73
C PHE A 164 -8.39 -11.02 -12.22
N SER A 165 -8.78 -11.95 -11.35
CA SER A 165 -8.98 -13.37 -11.65
C SER A 165 -10.25 -13.60 -12.49
N ASP A 166 -10.33 -12.98 -13.67
CA ASP A 166 -11.48 -13.05 -14.60
C ASP A 166 -11.15 -13.64 -15.98
N THR A 167 -10.26 -14.64 -16.00
CA THR A 167 -9.93 -15.49 -17.16
C THR A 167 -10.57 -16.87 -17.06
N ASN A 168 -10.34 -17.75 -18.04
CA ASN A 168 -10.82 -19.14 -18.03
C ASN A 168 -12.34 -19.28 -17.86
N GLY A 169 -13.10 -18.33 -18.43
CA GLY A 169 -14.56 -18.29 -18.34
C GLY A 169 -15.11 -17.78 -17.01
N ARG A 170 -14.26 -17.36 -16.07
CA ARG A 170 -14.68 -16.76 -14.80
C ARG A 170 -15.21 -15.35 -15.03
N VAL A 171 -16.51 -15.16 -14.74
CA VAL A 171 -17.15 -13.85 -14.76
C VAL A 171 -17.39 -13.40 -13.34
N ILE A 172 -16.85 -12.24 -12.98
CA ILE A 172 -16.98 -11.69 -11.64
C ILE A 172 -18.15 -10.70 -11.60
N THR A 173 -19.00 -10.84 -10.59
CA THR A 173 -19.97 -9.82 -10.19
C THR A 173 -19.89 -9.63 -8.70
N ASN A 174 -20.00 -8.39 -8.22
CA ASN A 174 -20.07 -8.09 -6.80
C ASN A 174 -21.28 -7.18 -6.51
N GLN A 175 -22.19 -7.63 -5.67
CA GLN A 175 -23.42 -6.93 -5.34
C GLN A 175 -23.45 -6.51 -3.87
N GLU A 176 -23.94 -5.30 -3.64
CA GLU A 176 -24.07 -4.72 -2.31
C GLU A 176 -25.45 -4.08 -2.14
N VAL A 177 -26.02 -4.22 -0.95
CA VAL A 177 -27.24 -3.52 -0.54
C VAL A 177 -27.07 -2.93 0.85
N GLY A 178 -27.55 -1.71 1.03
CA GLY A 178 -27.49 -1.00 2.30
C GLY A 178 -28.85 -0.40 2.66
N ILE A 179 -29.23 -0.49 3.92
CA ILE A 179 -30.41 0.18 4.48
C ILE A 179 -30.00 1.01 5.69
N TYR A 180 -30.58 2.19 5.85
CA TYR A 180 -30.25 3.06 6.97
C TYR A 180 -31.45 3.89 7.43
N THR A 181 -31.45 4.19 8.73
CA THR A 181 -32.41 5.09 9.36
C THR A 181 -31.71 5.97 10.37
N GLY A 182 -32.22 7.18 10.61
CA GLY A 182 -31.68 8.07 11.62
C GLY A 182 -32.72 9.04 12.14
N VAL A 183 -32.51 9.51 13.36
CA VAL A 183 -33.34 10.50 14.04
C VAL A 183 -32.49 11.66 14.54
N LYS A 184 -33.05 12.86 14.47
CA LYS A 184 -32.44 14.09 15.00
C LYS A 184 -33.45 14.86 15.81
N LYS A 185 -33.03 15.32 17.00
CA LYS A 185 -33.86 16.12 17.88
C LYS A 185 -33.09 17.22 18.58
N ARG A 186 -33.64 18.43 18.52
CA ARG A 186 -33.31 19.53 19.40
C ARG A 186 -34.19 19.52 20.65
N PHE A 187 -33.61 19.82 21.80
CA PHE A 187 -34.32 19.88 23.07
C PHE A 187 -33.65 20.88 24.02
N LEU A 188 -34.36 21.20 25.12
CA LEU A 188 -33.97 22.24 26.10
C LEU A 188 -33.70 23.59 25.43
N GLU A 189 -34.74 24.16 24.80
CA GLU A 189 -34.64 25.47 24.10
C GLU A 189 -33.52 25.48 23.05
N ASP A 190 -33.46 24.42 22.24
CA ASP A 190 -32.43 24.18 21.23
C ASP A 190 -30.99 24.08 21.74
N LYS A 191 -30.72 24.07 23.06
CA LYS A 191 -29.36 23.97 23.62
C LYS A 191 -28.72 22.60 23.41
N PHE A 192 -29.50 21.57 23.13
CA PHE A 192 -28.96 20.25 22.82
C PHE A 192 -29.46 19.76 21.47
N ILE A 193 -28.58 19.09 20.74
CA ILE A 193 -28.92 18.34 19.52
C ILE A 193 -28.47 16.90 19.72
N ALA A 194 -29.41 15.96 19.77
CA ALA A 194 -29.11 14.54 19.72
C ALA A 194 -29.37 13.99 18.32
N THR A 195 -28.45 13.16 17.84
CA THR A 195 -28.62 12.39 16.60
C THR A 195 -28.34 10.93 16.89
N ALA A 196 -29.15 10.02 16.35
CA ALA A 196 -28.88 8.60 16.37
C ALA A 196 -29.16 8.02 14.98
N THR A 197 -28.25 7.19 14.49
CA THR A 197 -28.31 6.58 13.16
C THR A 197 -27.99 5.10 13.28
N TYR A 198 -28.65 4.30 12.47
CA TYR A 198 -28.38 2.89 12.31
C TYR A 198 -28.35 2.54 10.84
N ARG A 199 -27.32 1.78 10.44
CA ARG A 199 -27.15 1.29 9.08
C ARG A 199 -26.81 -0.20 9.10
N ALA A 200 -27.31 -0.93 8.13
CA ALA A 200 -26.94 -2.30 7.87
C ALA A 200 -26.59 -2.47 6.39
N ASP A 201 -25.46 -3.13 6.11
CA ASP A 201 -24.96 -3.38 4.76
C ASP A 201 -24.72 -4.88 4.56
N LYS A 202 -25.01 -5.36 3.36
CA LYS A 202 -24.71 -6.72 2.90
C LYS A 202 -23.98 -6.64 1.58
N ASN A 203 -22.80 -7.22 1.54
CA ASN A 203 -22.11 -7.60 0.32
C ASN A 203 -22.43 -9.09 0.04
N GLN A 204 -22.53 -9.50 -1.22
CA GLN A 204 -22.84 -10.89 -1.58
C GLN A 204 -21.87 -11.93 -0.98
N ASN A 205 -20.59 -11.55 -0.76
CA ASN A 205 -19.53 -12.45 -0.33
C ASN A 205 -19.32 -12.46 1.19
N PHE A 206 -19.92 -11.51 1.91
CA PHE A 206 -19.68 -11.31 3.35
C PHE A 206 -20.97 -11.25 4.14
N GLU A 207 -20.90 -11.50 5.44
CA GLU A 207 -22.06 -11.38 6.32
C GLU A 207 -22.61 -9.95 6.44
N TRP A 208 -23.83 -9.83 6.96
CA TRP A 208 -24.41 -8.52 7.27
C TRP A 208 -23.55 -7.79 8.31
N VAL A 209 -23.29 -6.51 8.07
CA VAL A 209 -22.55 -5.64 8.99
C VAL A 209 -23.44 -4.51 9.47
N HIS A 210 -23.38 -4.22 10.76
CA HIS A 210 -24.22 -3.23 11.42
C HIS A 210 -23.39 -2.07 11.95
N SER A 211 -23.81 -0.85 11.62
CA SER A 211 -23.08 0.40 11.88
C SER A 211 -23.95 1.39 12.64
N PRO A 212 -24.09 1.24 13.97
CA PRO A 212 -24.75 2.24 14.81
C PRO A 212 -23.87 3.49 15.00
N ALA A 213 -24.51 4.65 15.11
CA ALA A 213 -23.86 5.90 15.46
C ALA A 213 -24.78 6.78 16.32
N ALA A 214 -24.19 7.55 17.23
CA ALA A 214 -24.90 8.51 18.05
C ALA A 214 -24.03 9.74 18.30
N SER A 215 -24.63 10.92 18.34
CA SER A 215 -23.94 12.15 18.70
C SER A 215 -24.81 13.05 19.56
N LEU A 216 -24.14 13.80 20.42
CA LEU A 216 -24.73 14.83 21.25
C LEU A 216 -23.93 16.12 21.07
N VAL A 217 -24.64 17.20 20.73
CA VAL A 217 -24.09 18.55 20.67
C VAL A 217 -24.74 19.37 21.75
N TRP A 218 -23.94 19.95 22.63
CA TRP A 218 -24.38 20.91 23.64
C TRP A 218 -23.93 22.31 23.25
N MET A 219 -24.87 23.25 23.26
CA MET A 219 -24.71 24.65 22.88
C MET A 219 -25.13 25.52 24.08
N PRO A 220 -24.26 25.69 25.09
CA PRO A 220 -24.59 26.49 26.28
C PRO A 220 -24.80 27.96 25.94
N THR A 221 -24.14 28.45 24.87
CA THR A 221 -24.32 29.79 24.32
C THR A 221 -24.49 29.69 22.80
N THR A 222 -24.71 30.83 22.13
CA THR A 222 -24.74 30.89 20.66
C THR A 222 -23.36 30.74 20.01
N LYS A 223 -22.28 30.85 20.80
CA LYS A 223 -20.90 30.78 20.32
C LYS A 223 -20.24 29.43 20.64
N ASP A 224 -20.62 28.78 21.74
CA ASP A 224 -19.97 27.57 22.24
C ASP A 224 -20.69 26.29 21.78
N PHE A 225 -19.93 25.33 21.27
CA PHE A 225 -20.43 24.03 20.80
C PHE A 225 -19.53 22.93 21.31
N LEU A 226 -20.01 22.16 22.29
CA LEU A 226 -19.37 20.93 22.75
C LEU A 226 -20.01 19.74 22.03
N ARG A 227 -19.20 18.86 21.45
CA ARG A 227 -19.63 17.72 20.65
C ARG A 227 -19.03 16.46 21.23
N VAL A 228 -19.84 15.45 21.41
CA VAL A 228 -19.38 14.07 21.64
C VAL A 228 -20.09 13.16 20.67
N SER A 229 -19.37 12.20 20.11
CA SER A 229 -19.96 11.23 19.21
C SER A 229 -19.32 9.86 19.34
N PHE A 230 -20.15 8.85 19.09
CA PHE A 230 -19.76 7.49 18.86
C PHE A 230 -20.23 7.11 17.46
N SER A 231 -19.35 6.50 16.68
CA SER A 231 -19.74 5.95 15.38
C SER A 231 -19.11 4.59 15.17
N SER A 232 -19.84 3.71 14.52
CA SER A 232 -19.31 2.50 13.92
C SER A 232 -19.44 2.63 12.41
N ALA A 233 -18.38 2.33 11.70
CA ALA A 233 -18.34 2.30 10.25
C ALA A 233 -17.73 0.98 9.78
N LEU A 234 -17.89 0.70 8.49
CA LEU A 234 -17.38 -0.50 7.85
C LEU A 234 -16.65 -0.15 6.56
N ARG A 235 -15.76 -1.05 6.17
CA ARG A 235 -15.16 -1.12 4.85
C ARG A 235 -15.32 -2.55 4.35
N ASN A 236 -16.24 -2.76 3.42
CA ASN A 236 -16.27 -4.01 2.66
C ASN A 236 -14.93 -4.15 1.92
N PRO A 237 -14.36 -5.36 1.82
CA PRO A 237 -13.19 -5.60 1.00
C PRO A 237 -13.41 -5.07 -0.41
N THR A 238 -12.41 -4.44 -1.00
CA THR A 238 -12.49 -3.88 -2.35
C THR A 238 -12.53 -5.01 -3.40
N LEU A 239 -12.75 -4.67 -4.67
CA LEU A 239 -12.61 -5.66 -5.75
C LEU A 239 -11.20 -6.23 -5.82
N ALA A 240 -10.17 -5.41 -5.55
CA ALA A 240 -8.80 -5.87 -5.50
C ALA A 240 -8.58 -6.82 -4.31
N ASP A 241 -9.06 -6.47 -3.11
CA ASP A 241 -8.95 -7.35 -1.94
C ASP A 241 -9.60 -8.72 -2.18
N GLN A 242 -10.64 -8.79 -3.00
CA GLN A 242 -11.40 -10.01 -3.26
C GLN A 242 -10.90 -10.83 -4.45
N TYR A 243 -10.46 -10.16 -5.52
CA TYR A 243 -10.31 -10.80 -6.83
C TYR A 243 -9.01 -10.47 -7.57
N LEU A 244 -8.14 -9.63 -7.01
CA LEU A 244 -6.86 -9.29 -7.64
C LEU A 244 -6.08 -10.56 -7.97
N TYR A 245 -5.47 -10.61 -9.15
CA TYR A 245 -4.51 -11.63 -9.52
C TYR A 245 -3.54 -11.00 -10.52
N LEU A 246 -2.49 -10.38 -9.98
CA LEU A 246 -1.58 -9.56 -10.76
C LEU A 246 -0.13 -9.90 -10.43
N ASN A 247 0.57 -10.50 -11.38
CA ASN A 247 2.01 -10.70 -11.27
C ASN A 247 2.74 -9.38 -11.55
N VAL A 248 3.51 -8.91 -10.57
CA VAL A 248 4.27 -7.65 -10.67
C VAL A 248 5.78 -7.87 -10.77
N GLY A 249 6.22 -9.11 -10.97
CA GLY A 249 7.61 -9.53 -11.03
C GLY A 249 8.08 -10.14 -9.70
N PRO A 250 8.36 -9.34 -8.66
CA PRO A 250 8.84 -9.87 -7.37
C PRO A 250 7.81 -10.69 -6.59
N ALA A 251 6.52 -10.52 -6.89
CA ALA A 251 5.42 -11.26 -6.27
C ALA A 251 4.17 -11.23 -7.17
N THR A 252 3.26 -12.19 -6.93
CA THR A 252 1.90 -12.15 -7.44
C THR A 252 0.97 -11.59 -6.37
N LEU A 253 0.24 -10.53 -6.71
CA LEU A 253 -0.71 -9.88 -5.81
C LEU A 253 -2.06 -10.59 -5.93
N VAL A 254 -2.57 -11.12 -4.83
CA VAL A 254 -3.76 -11.98 -4.83
C VAL A 254 -4.82 -11.44 -3.88
N GLY A 255 -6.04 -11.31 -4.37
CA GLY A 255 -7.23 -11.15 -3.55
C GLY A 255 -7.55 -12.43 -2.79
N ASN A 256 -8.36 -12.37 -1.74
CA ASN A 256 -8.53 -13.47 -0.80
C ASN A 256 -9.98 -13.64 -0.32
N LEU A 257 -10.78 -14.35 -1.10
CA LEU A 257 -12.14 -14.75 -0.71
C LEU A 257 -12.21 -16.15 -0.06
N GLU A 258 -11.25 -17.01 -0.35
CA GLU A 258 -11.32 -18.44 -0.02
C GLU A 258 -10.31 -18.86 1.07
N GLY A 259 -9.37 -17.96 1.43
CA GLY A 259 -8.21 -18.29 2.24
C GLY A 259 -7.03 -18.76 1.38
N ALA A 260 -5.89 -18.95 2.03
CA ALA A 260 -4.70 -19.59 1.47
C ALA A 260 -4.07 -20.48 2.56
N GLU A 261 -3.62 -21.68 2.20
CA GLU A 261 -3.09 -22.66 3.14
C GLU A 261 -1.63 -23.01 2.79
N ASP A 262 -0.90 -23.57 3.76
CA ASP A 262 0.44 -24.14 3.58
C ASP A 262 1.50 -23.16 3.05
N LEU A 263 1.36 -21.86 3.32
CA LEU A 263 2.35 -20.86 2.92
C LEU A 263 3.55 -20.85 3.85
N VAL A 264 4.74 -20.63 3.31
CA VAL A 264 5.99 -20.53 4.08
C VAL A 264 6.32 -19.06 4.36
N THR A 265 6.68 -18.73 5.60
CA THR A 265 7.14 -17.37 5.94
C THR A 265 8.49 -17.06 5.28
N VAL A 266 8.65 -15.83 4.77
CA VAL A 266 9.88 -15.39 4.09
C VAL A 266 11.13 -15.62 4.95
N GLN A 267 11.07 -15.26 6.23
CA GLN A 267 12.22 -15.42 7.14
C GLN A 267 12.59 -16.90 7.33
N SER A 268 11.60 -17.78 7.53
CA SER A 268 11.86 -19.21 7.71
C SER A 268 12.47 -19.88 6.47
N PHE A 269 12.13 -19.37 5.28
CA PHE A 269 12.71 -19.82 4.03
C PHE A 269 14.16 -19.34 3.86
N ILE A 270 14.48 -18.11 4.30
CA ILE A 270 15.86 -17.63 4.37
C ILE A 270 16.67 -18.49 5.34
N ASP A 271 16.11 -18.80 6.52
CA ASP A 271 16.76 -19.67 7.51
C ASP A 271 16.99 -21.08 6.95
N TYR A 272 16.03 -21.61 6.18
CA TYR A 272 16.17 -22.87 5.46
C TYR A 272 17.33 -22.81 4.46
N ARG A 273 17.41 -21.76 3.63
CA ARG A 273 18.50 -21.58 2.67
C ARG A 273 19.87 -21.43 3.33
N ASN A 274 19.92 -20.85 4.52
CA ASN A 274 21.15 -20.66 5.30
C ASN A 274 21.51 -21.86 6.18
N SER A 275 20.65 -22.87 6.27
CA SER A 275 20.86 -24.02 7.15
C SER A 275 21.94 -24.99 6.67
N SER A 276 22.31 -24.94 5.38
CA SER A 276 23.45 -25.70 4.86
C SER A 276 24.75 -25.04 5.34
N SER A 277 25.31 -25.53 6.44
CA SER A 277 26.63 -25.12 6.93
C SER A 277 27.58 -26.32 7.02
N GLY A 278 28.81 -26.15 6.51
CA GLY A 278 29.83 -27.20 6.48
C GLY A 278 29.54 -28.34 5.49
N LEU A 279 29.72 -29.59 5.93
CA LEU A 279 29.55 -30.81 5.11
C LEU A 279 28.09 -31.25 4.94
N ASN A 280 27.12 -30.49 5.45
CA ASN A 280 25.70 -30.83 5.31
C ASN A 280 25.21 -30.43 3.91
N ILE A 281 25.14 -31.42 3.02
CA ILE A 281 24.51 -31.34 1.70
C ILE A 281 22.98 -31.28 1.74
N ALA A 282 22.38 -31.42 2.93
CA ALA A 282 20.93 -31.36 3.13
C ALA A 282 20.55 -30.07 3.87
N PHE A 283 19.64 -29.30 3.28
CA PHE A 283 19.00 -28.16 3.95
C PHE A 283 18.06 -28.67 5.07
N ASN A 284 18.02 -27.96 6.20
CA ASN A 284 17.18 -28.31 7.35
C ASN A 284 15.75 -27.77 7.17
N ARG A 285 14.79 -28.65 6.83
CA ARG A 285 13.38 -28.28 6.67
C ARG A 285 12.69 -27.85 7.98
N ASP A 286 13.22 -28.23 9.14
CA ASP A 286 12.62 -27.86 10.43
C ASP A 286 12.69 -26.35 10.71
N THR A 287 13.47 -25.59 9.92
CA THR A 287 13.47 -24.14 9.99
C THR A 287 12.23 -23.52 9.34
N LEU A 288 11.58 -24.23 8.40
CA LEU A 288 10.42 -23.74 7.66
C LEU A 288 9.22 -23.61 8.59
N LYS A 289 8.59 -22.42 8.56
CA LYS A 289 7.37 -22.14 9.30
C LYS A 289 6.24 -21.94 8.31
N TYR A 290 5.28 -22.86 8.38
CA TYR A 290 4.05 -22.82 7.59
C TYR A 290 2.98 -22.01 8.32
N PHE A 291 2.15 -21.31 7.55
CA PHE A 291 1.02 -20.55 8.07
C PHE A 291 -0.10 -20.49 7.03
N ASP A 292 -1.31 -20.31 7.53
CA ASP A 292 -2.51 -20.13 6.71
C ASP A 292 -3.01 -18.69 6.82
N ILE A 293 -3.70 -18.25 5.78
CA ILE A 293 -4.38 -16.96 5.72
C ILE A 293 -5.87 -17.24 5.60
N ALA A 294 -6.64 -16.80 6.59
CA ALA A 294 -8.09 -16.96 6.56
C ALA A 294 -8.73 -16.11 5.43
N ALA A 295 -9.90 -16.54 4.95
CA ALA A 295 -10.74 -15.75 4.05
C ALA A 295 -11.09 -14.38 4.65
N LEU A 296 -11.17 -13.36 3.78
CA LEU A 296 -11.44 -11.99 4.20
C LEU A 296 -12.78 -11.81 4.90
N ARG A 297 -12.82 -10.81 5.78
CA ARG A 297 -14.00 -10.28 6.44
C ARG A 297 -14.06 -8.77 6.29
N PRO A 298 -15.25 -8.16 6.35
CA PRO A 298 -15.37 -6.70 6.36
C PRO A 298 -14.67 -6.06 7.55
N GLU A 299 -13.79 -5.11 7.26
CA GLU A 299 -13.15 -4.28 8.27
C GLU A 299 -14.21 -3.39 8.93
N GLN A 300 -14.16 -3.31 10.24
CA GLN A 300 -15.05 -2.46 11.03
C GLN A 300 -14.23 -1.53 11.91
N VAL A 301 -14.64 -0.27 11.97
CA VAL A 301 -14.05 0.72 12.86
C VAL A 301 -15.11 1.25 13.80
N ARG A 302 -14.72 1.47 15.05
CA ARG A 302 -15.51 2.20 16.02
C ARG A 302 -14.70 3.37 16.53
N THR A 303 -15.33 4.54 16.57
CA THR A 303 -14.68 5.80 16.91
C THR A 303 -15.45 6.52 18.00
N LEU A 304 -14.73 6.95 19.02
CA LEU A 304 -15.16 7.97 19.96
C LEU A 304 -14.50 9.29 19.59
N GLU A 305 -15.30 10.34 19.51
CA GLU A 305 -14.82 11.68 19.20
C GLU A 305 -15.40 12.68 20.18
N ALA A 306 -14.55 13.60 20.64
CA ALA A 306 -14.95 14.75 21.43
C ALA A 306 -14.34 16.02 20.84
N GLY A 307 -15.16 17.05 20.66
CA GLY A 307 -14.73 18.30 20.06
C GLY A 307 -15.38 19.51 20.71
N TYR A 308 -14.69 20.64 20.61
CA TYR A 308 -15.13 21.93 21.12
C TYR A 308 -14.89 23.00 20.08
N ARG A 309 -15.93 23.78 19.76
CA ARG A 309 -15.84 24.91 18.85
C ARG A 309 -16.39 26.15 19.54
N THR A 310 -15.68 27.26 19.43
CA THR A 310 -16.12 28.54 19.96
C THR A 310 -15.55 29.73 19.21
N THR A 311 -16.10 30.91 19.48
CA THR A 311 -15.52 32.20 19.14
C THR A 311 -15.29 32.99 20.43
N PHE A 312 -14.04 33.22 20.79
CA PHE A 312 -13.66 34.07 21.92
C PHE A 312 -13.70 35.53 21.51
N GLY A 313 -14.53 36.32 22.20
CA GLY A 313 -14.86 37.69 21.77
C GLY A 313 -15.50 37.66 20.38
N ASP A 314 -15.01 38.51 19.49
CA ASP A 314 -15.43 38.57 18.08
C ASP A 314 -14.25 38.42 17.10
N LYS A 315 -13.07 38.01 17.60
CA LYS A 315 -11.82 37.98 16.83
C LYS A 315 -11.15 36.63 16.76
N LEU A 316 -11.38 35.72 17.70
CA LEU A 316 -10.68 34.43 17.73
C LEU A 316 -11.68 33.28 17.62
N TYR A 317 -11.72 32.64 16.46
CA TYR A 317 -12.42 31.37 16.25
C TYR A 317 -11.49 30.21 16.57
N LEU A 318 -11.99 29.23 17.32
CA LEU A 318 -11.29 28.00 17.69
C LEU A 318 -12.18 26.79 17.39
N ASP A 319 -11.58 25.75 16.82
CA ASP A 319 -12.17 24.42 16.68
C ASP A 319 -11.13 23.37 17.07
N ALA A 320 -11.42 22.59 18.10
CA ALA A 320 -10.56 21.53 18.60
C ALA A 320 -11.32 20.21 18.58
N ASN A 321 -10.63 19.12 18.24
CA ASN A 321 -11.20 17.78 18.19
C ASN A 321 -10.16 16.75 18.62
N TYR A 322 -10.61 15.70 19.29
CA TYR A 322 -9.82 14.50 19.57
C TYR A 322 -10.66 13.27 19.24
N TYR A 323 -10.05 12.31 18.56
CA TYR A 323 -10.69 11.04 18.24
C TYR A 323 -9.81 9.87 18.69
N PHE A 324 -10.49 8.77 19.02
CA PHE A 324 -9.88 7.48 19.27
C PHE A 324 -10.71 6.42 18.54
N SER A 325 -10.04 5.62 17.71
CA SER A 325 -10.64 4.61 16.86
C SER A 325 -10.01 3.25 17.12
N TRP A 326 -10.82 2.21 17.12
CA TRP A 326 -10.36 0.84 17.17
C TRP A 326 -11.01 0.02 16.05
N TYR A 327 -10.19 -0.79 15.41
CA TYR A 327 -10.53 -1.57 14.23
C TYR A 327 -10.61 -3.05 14.58
N THR A 328 -11.61 -3.72 14.04
CA THR A 328 -11.70 -5.19 14.05
C THR A 328 -11.68 -5.66 12.61
N ASP A 329 -11.04 -6.81 12.38
CA ASP A 329 -10.84 -7.36 11.05
C ASP A 329 -10.12 -6.35 10.11
N PHE A 330 -9.11 -5.64 10.62
CA PHE A 330 -8.37 -4.63 9.84
C PHE A 330 -7.72 -5.26 8.61
N ILE A 331 -8.03 -4.77 7.41
CA ILE A 331 -7.54 -5.36 6.16
C ILE A 331 -6.20 -4.71 5.79
N GLY A 332 -5.16 -5.54 5.76
CA GLY A 332 -3.87 -5.23 5.17
C GLY A 332 -3.38 -6.43 4.35
N TYR A 333 -2.08 -6.71 4.39
CA TYR A 333 -1.47 -7.70 3.51
C TYR A 333 -0.48 -8.60 4.24
N ASN A 334 -0.49 -9.89 3.86
CA ASN A 334 0.50 -10.88 4.26
C ASN A 334 1.30 -11.34 3.04
N ILE A 335 2.59 -11.56 3.23
CA ILE A 335 3.47 -12.14 2.21
C ILE A 335 3.76 -13.59 2.61
N GLY A 336 3.51 -14.52 1.68
CA GLY A 336 3.76 -15.95 1.86
C GLY A 336 4.41 -16.54 0.62
N LEU A 337 5.18 -17.60 0.84
CA LEU A 337 5.86 -18.34 -0.23
C LEU A 337 5.15 -19.68 -0.45
N ASP A 338 4.81 -19.98 -1.68
CA ASP A 338 4.53 -21.36 -2.10
C ASP A 338 5.84 -21.98 -2.57
N VAL A 339 6.27 -23.06 -1.90
CA VAL A 339 7.58 -23.66 -2.08
C VAL A 339 7.41 -25.09 -2.58
N GLN A 340 7.84 -25.32 -3.81
CA GLN A 340 7.82 -26.64 -4.42
C GLN A 340 9.15 -27.36 -4.16
N PHE A 341 9.06 -28.63 -3.77
CA PHE A 341 10.22 -29.50 -3.54
C PHE A 341 10.24 -30.67 -4.52
N GLN A 342 11.45 -31.10 -4.90
CA GLN A 342 11.65 -32.15 -5.91
C GLN A 342 11.03 -33.51 -5.55
N ASN A 343 10.95 -33.85 -4.25
CA ASN A 343 10.38 -35.13 -3.79
C ASN A 343 9.70 -34.96 -2.42
N PRO A 344 8.41 -35.26 -2.25
CA PRO A 344 7.72 -35.09 -0.96
C PRO A 344 8.21 -36.03 0.17
N THR A 345 8.93 -37.11 -0.16
CA THR A 345 9.40 -38.11 0.83
C THR A 345 10.87 -37.98 1.24
N THR A 346 11.73 -37.48 0.33
CA THR A 346 13.12 -37.06 0.62
C THR A 346 13.43 -35.78 -0.18
N PRO A 347 12.88 -34.62 0.23
CA PRO A 347 13.04 -33.37 -0.49
C PRO A 347 14.40 -32.75 -0.16
N ASP A 348 15.38 -32.93 -1.04
CA ASP A 348 16.72 -32.36 -0.86
C ASP A 348 16.82 -30.92 -1.43
N PHE A 349 15.98 -30.57 -2.42
CA PHE A 349 16.08 -29.29 -3.14
C PHE A 349 14.72 -28.65 -3.48
N VAL A 350 14.70 -27.32 -3.44
CA VAL A 350 13.60 -26.47 -3.88
C VAL A 350 13.64 -26.38 -5.41
N THR A 351 12.51 -26.68 -6.06
CA THR A 351 12.35 -26.66 -7.53
C THR A 351 11.59 -25.44 -8.03
N GLY A 352 10.81 -24.79 -7.16
CA GLY A 352 10.04 -23.60 -7.47
C GLY A 352 9.72 -22.82 -6.21
N VAL A 353 9.68 -21.49 -6.32
CA VAL A 353 9.24 -20.59 -5.26
C VAL A 353 8.37 -19.52 -5.90
N ASP A 354 7.10 -19.50 -5.54
CA ASP A 354 6.19 -18.43 -5.90
C ASP A 354 5.97 -17.52 -4.69
N VAL A 355 6.16 -16.22 -4.89
CA VAL A 355 5.97 -15.22 -3.84
C VAL A 355 4.59 -14.62 -4.02
N TYR A 356 3.74 -14.73 -3.00
CA TYR A 356 2.40 -14.17 -3.02
C TYR A 356 2.24 -13.06 -1.99
N ARG A 357 1.52 -12.00 -2.38
CA ARG A 357 0.99 -10.99 -1.46
C ARG A 357 -0.53 -11.14 -1.42
N TYR A 358 -1.04 -11.72 -0.34
CA TYR A 358 -2.47 -11.89 -0.12
C TYR A 358 -3.07 -10.72 0.66
N ALA A 359 -4.29 -10.33 0.31
CA ALA A 359 -5.14 -9.53 1.19
C ALA A 359 -5.54 -10.35 2.43
N ALA A 360 -5.42 -9.77 3.62
CA ALA A 360 -5.67 -10.47 4.88
C ALA A 360 -6.22 -9.53 5.96
N ASN A 361 -7.04 -10.07 6.87
CA ASN A 361 -7.43 -9.36 8.09
C ASN A 361 -6.39 -9.56 9.19
N SER A 362 -6.15 -8.52 9.99
CA SER A 362 -5.27 -8.58 11.16
C SER A 362 -5.84 -9.53 12.19
N LEU A 363 -4.95 -10.35 12.76
CA LEU A 363 -5.29 -11.22 13.88
C LEU A 363 -5.51 -10.39 15.16
N ASN A 364 -4.99 -9.17 15.20
CA ASN A 364 -5.00 -8.28 16.35
C ASN A 364 -5.91 -7.06 16.11
N GLN A 365 -6.20 -6.34 17.20
CA GLN A 365 -6.94 -5.09 17.10
C GLN A 365 -6.01 -3.96 16.68
N VAL A 366 -6.30 -3.26 15.60
CA VAL A 366 -5.56 -2.03 15.23
C VAL A 366 -6.23 -0.83 15.88
N GLN A 367 -5.45 0.13 16.40
CA GLN A 367 -5.97 1.35 17.00
C GLN A 367 -5.37 2.58 16.34
N THR A 368 -6.16 3.64 16.17
CA THR A 368 -5.68 4.96 15.75
C THR A 368 -6.22 6.02 16.68
N GLN A 369 -5.46 7.09 16.87
CA GLN A 369 -5.91 8.26 17.61
C GLN A 369 -5.33 9.52 17.01
N GLY A 370 -6.01 10.63 17.24
CA GLY A 370 -5.53 11.89 16.73
C GLY A 370 -6.24 13.06 17.36
N ALA A 371 -5.65 14.23 17.15
CA ALA A 371 -6.17 15.51 17.56
C ALA A 371 -6.02 16.52 16.44
N SER A 372 -6.99 17.41 16.31
CA SER A 372 -6.90 18.55 15.39
C SER A 372 -7.24 19.83 16.11
N LEU A 373 -6.51 20.89 15.81
CA LEU A 373 -6.76 22.25 16.29
C LEU A 373 -6.79 23.19 15.09
N GLY A 374 -7.85 23.98 14.96
CA GLY A 374 -8.01 25.04 13.98
C GLY A 374 -8.24 26.37 14.69
N LEU A 375 -7.55 27.41 14.23
CA LEU A 375 -7.58 28.77 14.75
C LEU A 375 -7.75 29.75 13.61
N ASN A 376 -8.66 30.71 13.76
CA ASN A 376 -8.70 31.92 12.92
C ASN A 376 -8.74 33.15 13.82
N TYR A 377 -7.78 34.04 13.63
CA TYR A 377 -7.68 35.31 14.33
C TYR A 377 -7.90 36.48 13.35
N PHE A 378 -9.01 37.18 13.51
CA PHE A 378 -9.40 38.34 12.71
C PHE A 378 -8.72 39.60 13.26
N LEU A 379 -7.64 40.03 12.60
CA LEU A 379 -6.91 41.25 12.94
C LEU A 379 -7.73 42.50 12.58
N SER A 380 -8.41 42.46 11.42
CA SER A 380 -9.42 43.41 10.95
C SER A 380 -10.50 42.66 10.15
N ASP A 381 -11.49 43.39 9.62
CA ASP A 381 -12.52 42.82 8.75
C ASP A 381 -11.94 42.25 7.44
N GLU A 382 -10.77 42.75 7.02
CA GLU A 382 -10.06 42.38 5.80
C GLU A 382 -8.90 41.41 6.05
N LEU A 383 -8.32 41.38 7.25
CA LEU A 383 -7.06 40.65 7.53
C LEU A 383 -7.27 39.55 8.57
N THR A 384 -6.93 38.32 8.19
CA THR A 384 -7.05 37.12 9.04
C THR A 384 -5.74 36.36 9.10
N VAL A 385 -5.35 35.94 10.31
CA VAL A 385 -4.31 34.94 10.55
C VAL A 385 -5.00 33.61 10.84
N SER A 386 -4.65 32.56 10.12
CA SER A 386 -5.20 31.22 10.30
C SER A 386 -4.10 30.25 10.72
N GLY A 387 -4.42 29.29 11.57
CA GLY A 387 -3.54 28.19 11.92
C GLY A 387 -4.34 26.90 11.98
N ASN A 388 -3.77 25.79 11.53
CA ASN A 388 -4.28 24.47 11.86
C ASN A 388 -3.14 23.50 12.16
N TYR A 389 -3.41 22.54 13.02
CA TYR A 389 -2.50 21.49 13.43
C TYR A 389 -3.27 20.17 13.51
N SER A 390 -2.66 19.10 13.04
CA SER A 390 -3.14 17.73 13.19
C SER A 390 -2.04 16.84 13.75
N TRP A 391 -2.39 16.05 14.75
CA TRP A 391 -1.61 14.92 15.25
C TRP A 391 -2.37 13.62 14.96
N ASN A 392 -1.73 12.63 14.36
CA ASN A 392 -2.34 11.34 14.05
C ASN A 392 -1.35 10.22 14.36
N LYS A 393 -1.80 9.18 15.06
CA LYS A 393 -0.95 8.07 15.45
C LYS A 393 -1.65 6.74 15.25
N LEU A 394 -0.98 5.83 14.55
CA LEU A 394 -1.28 4.41 14.59
C LEU A 394 -0.69 3.82 15.87
N VAL A 395 -1.50 3.13 16.64
CA VAL A 395 -1.08 2.40 17.84
C VAL A 395 -1.10 0.91 17.49
N LYS A 396 0.08 0.34 17.30
CA LYS A 396 0.23 -1.12 17.21
C LYS A 396 -0.04 -1.72 18.59
N THR A 397 -1.03 -2.62 18.65
CA THR A 397 -1.35 -3.34 19.89
C THR A 397 -0.51 -4.61 20.05
N ASP A 398 0.07 -5.07 18.93
CA ASP A 398 1.02 -6.17 18.83
C ASP A 398 2.10 -5.79 17.80
N GLU A 399 3.37 -5.89 18.18
CA GLU A 399 4.52 -5.56 17.31
C GLU A 399 4.85 -6.70 16.35
N ASP A 400 4.44 -7.93 16.67
CA ASP A 400 4.71 -9.13 15.88
C ASP A 400 3.58 -9.46 14.88
N ASP A 401 2.56 -8.60 14.77
CA ASP A 401 1.51 -8.75 13.77
C ASP A 401 2.14 -8.69 12.36
N PRO A 402 2.02 -9.77 11.54
CA PRO A 402 2.63 -9.82 10.23
C PRO A 402 2.00 -8.85 9.23
N ILE A 403 0.87 -8.22 9.56
CA ILE A 403 0.17 -7.30 8.66
C ILE A 403 0.91 -5.99 8.49
N ILE A 404 1.00 -5.61 7.21
CA ILE A 404 1.44 -4.28 6.78
C ILE A 404 0.22 -3.35 6.74
N PRO A 405 0.12 -2.36 7.65
CA PRO A 405 -1.08 -1.54 7.77
C PRO A 405 -1.19 -0.41 6.73
N ALA A 406 -0.06 0.01 6.14
CA ALA A 406 0.00 1.07 5.13
C ALA A 406 -0.69 2.39 5.56
N PHE A 407 -0.52 2.80 6.83
CA PHE A 407 -1.17 3.98 7.40
C PHE A 407 -0.75 5.29 6.70
N ASN A 408 0.48 5.35 6.16
CA ASN A 408 0.98 6.38 5.24
C ASN A 408 0.60 7.82 5.61
N THR A 409 0.63 8.13 6.91
CA THR A 409 0.17 9.40 7.46
C THR A 409 1.25 10.01 8.35
N PRO A 410 1.61 11.28 8.16
CA PRO A 410 2.55 11.98 9.04
C PRO A 410 1.97 12.13 10.44
N GLU A 411 2.81 11.91 11.46
CA GLU A 411 2.36 12.02 12.85
C GLU A 411 1.98 13.46 13.20
N HIS A 412 2.72 14.44 12.70
CA HIS A 412 2.43 15.86 12.88
C HIS A 412 2.38 16.61 11.54
N LYS A 413 1.40 17.49 11.40
CA LYS A 413 1.28 18.42 10.26
C LYS A 413 0.61 19.71 10.71
N PHE A 414 1.06 20.84 10.19
CA PHE A 414 0.40 22.12 10.43
C PHE A 414 0.44 23.05 9.23
N ASN A 415 -0.49 24.00 9.21
CA ASN A 415 -0.47 25.12 8.27
C ASN A 415 -0.64 26.44 9.03
N LEU A 416 0.07 27.47 8.59
CA LEU A 416 -0.08 28.86 9.04
C LEU A 416 -0.40 29.72 7.83
N GLY A 417 -1.44 30.53 7.93
CA GLY A 417 -1.92 31.36 6.84
C GLY A 417 -2.10 32.82 7.24
N LEU A 418 -1.82 33.71 6.30
CA LEU A 418 -2.15 35.12 6.36
C LEU A 418 -2.98 35.46 5.13
N THR A 419 -4.22 35.86 5.32
CA THR A 419 -5.13 36.21 4.22
C THR A 419 -5.65 37.62 4.40
N ALA A 420 -5.51 38.42 3.35
CA ALA A 420 -6.15 39.71 3.20
C ALA A 420 -7.20 39.64 2.09
N ARG A 421 -8.40 40.17 2.33
CA ARG A 421 -9.47 40.23 1.34
C ARG A 421 -10.23 41.54 1.44
N GLY A 422 -10.49 42.16 0.29
CA GLY A 422 -11.43 43.30 0.21
C GLY A 422 -10.79 44.66 0.45
N TYR A 423 -9.46 44.75 0.41
CA TYR A 423 -8.77 46.03 0.42
C TYR A 423 -9.11 46.85 -0.82
N ASP A 424 -9.20 48.16 -0.63
CA ASP A 424 -9.50 49.10 -1.70
C ASP A 424 -8.39 49.12 -2.75
N GLY A 425 -8.79 48.94 -4.01
CA GLY A 425 -7.96 49.17 -5.18
C GLY A 425 -8.27 50.53 -5.81
N VAL A 426 -8.18 50.60 -7.14
CA VAL A 426 -8.55 51.80 -7.89
C VAL A 426 -10.08 51.88 -8.03
N GLY A 427 -10.69 52.97 -7.56
CA GLY A 427 -12.14 53.17 -7.68
C GLY A 427 -12.94 52.18 -6.84
N LYS A 428 -13.74 51.32 -7.49
CA LYS A 428 -14.55 50.26 -6.83
C LYS A 428 -13.85 48.90 -6.82
N ASP A 429 -12.66 48.82 -7.38
CA ASP A 429 -11.90 47.59 -7.44
C ASP A 429 -11.47 47.16 -6.04
N LYS A 430 -11.26 45.85 -5.89
CA LYS A 430 -10.85 45.25 -4.64
C LYS A 430 -9.65 44.36 -4.86
N TRP A 431 -8.74 44.32 -3.90
CA TRP A 431 -7.61 43.40 -3.94
C TRP A 431 -7.46 42.65 -2.62
N GLY A 432 -6.62 41.61 -2.67
CA GLY A 432 -6.31 40.78 -1.53
C GLY A 432 -5.15 39.85 -1.84
N PHE A 433 -4.60 39.24 -0.82
CA PHE A 433 -3.52 38.28 -0.95
C PHE A 433 -3.72 37.12 0.03
N GLY A 434 -3.05 36.01 -0.24
CA GLY A 434 -2.96 34.89 0.69
C GLY A 434 -1.54 34.37 0.69
N ILE A 435 -1.01 34.12 1.88
CA ILE A 435 0.25 33.41 2.11
C ILE A 435 -0.07 32.22 3.00
N ASN A 436 0.42 31.03 2.65
CA ASN A 436 0.26 29.83 3.44
C ASN A 436 1.59 29.10 3.57
N TYR A 437 2.04 28.91 4.81
CA TYR A 437 3.13 28.02 5.16
C TYR A 437 2.56 26.67 5.59
N ARG A 438 3.05 25.58 5.02
CA ARG A 438 2.72 24.21 5.38
C ARG A 438 3.98 23.53 5.88
N TRP A 439 3.88 22.78 6.96
CA TRP A 439 4.92 21.88 7.43
C TRP A 439 4.35 20.48 7.63
N VAL A 440 5.07 19.47 7.14
CA VAL A 440 4.69 18.06 7.20
C VAL A 440 5.87 17.26 7.77
N GLN A 441 5.65 16.56 8.88
CA GLN A 441 6.65 15.65 9.45
C GLN A 441 6.97 14.51 8.47
N GLY A 442 8.22 14.05 8.44
CA GLY A 442 8.59 12.84 7.70
C GLY A 442 7.95 11.58 8.28
N PHE A 443 7.68 10.60 7.42
CA PHE A 443 6.98 9.37 7.80
C PHE A 443 7.41 8.19 6.93
N LEU A 444 7.23 6.97 7.45
CA LEU A 444 7.40 5.76 6.67
C LEU A 444 6.21 5.59 5.72
N PHE A 445 6.48 5.48 4.43
CA PHE A 445 5.50 5.13 3.41
C PHE A 445 5.63 3.64 3.06
N GLU A 446 4.52 2.91 3.13
CA GLU A 446 4.42 1.49 2.81
C GLU A 446 3.42 1.30 1.67
N GLY A 447 3.90 0.81 0.52
CA GLY A 447 3.10 0.52 -0.68
C GLY A 447 3.16 -0.96 -1.09
N SER A 448 3.36 -1.86 -0.13
CA SER A 448 3.65 -3.30 -0.29
C SER A 448 3.02 -3.98 -1.54
N PRO A 449 3.80 -4.77 -2.31
CA PRO A 449 5.16 -5.22 -2.03
C PRO A 449 6.24 -4.41 -2.76
N GLN A 450 5.85 -3.40 -3.57
CA GLN A 450 6.78 -2.79 -4.54
C GLN A 450 7.66 -1.68 -3.95
N PHE A 451 7.10 -0.81 -3.10
CA PHE A 451 7.80 0.37 -2.60
C PHE A 451 7.50 0.60 -1.13
N THR A 452 8.52 0.47 -0.27
CA THR A 452 8.46 0.91 1.13
C THR A 452 9.70 1.73 1.42
N GLY A 453 9.51 2.91 2.02
CA GLY A 453 10.62 3.78 2.35
C GLY A 453 10.18 5.08 3.00
N PHE A 454 11.17 5.82 3.49
CA PHE A 454 10.91 7.03 4.26
C PHE A 454 10.64 8.22 3.34
N VAL A 455 9.52 8.92 3.57
CA VAL A 455 9.24 10.23 3.00
C VAL A 455 9.83 11.28 3.94
N PRO A 456 10.82 12.08 3.51
CA PRO A 456 11.43 13.10 4.35
C PRO A 456 10.44 14.18 4.78
N GLN A 457 10.74 14.86 5.88
CA GLN A 457 10.02 16.08 6.27
C GLN A 457 10.15 17.13 5.16
N TYR A 458 9.06 17.86 4.91
CA TYR A 458 9.06 18.97 3.95
C TYR A 458 8.16 20.11 4.39
N ASP A 459 8.41 21.27 3.82
CA ASP A 459 7.65 22.48 4.07
C ASP A 459 7.50 23.32 2.81
N LEU A 460 6.36 23.99 2.70
CA LEU A 460 5.95 24.71 1.49
C LEU A 460 5.45 26.09 1.87
N VAL A 461 5.87 27.10 1.10
CA VAL A 461 5.26 28.43 1.12
C VAL A 461 4.53 28.65 -0.18
N ASP A 462 3.23 28.83 -0.09
CA ASP A 462 2.36 29.19 -1.20
C ASP A 462 1.93 30.64 -1.03
N ALA A 463 1.88 31.40 -2.13
CA ALA A 463 1.31 32.74 -2.09
C ALA A 463 0.53 33.07 -3.35
N GLN A 464 -0.48 33.92 -3.18
CA GLN A 464 -1.30 34.45 -4.27
C GLN A 464 -1.70 35.90 -4.01
N ILE A 465 -1.89 36.64 -5.09
CA ILE A 465 -2.50 37.97 -5.10
C ILE A 465 -3.72 37.91 -6.01
N ASN A 466 -4.81 38.54 -5.57
CA ASN A 466 -6.07 38.64 -6.28
C ASN A 466 -6.41 40.12 -6.48
N TYR A 467 -6.77 40.49 -7.70
CA TYR A 467 -7.29 41.81 -8.02
C TYR A 467 -8.61 41.65 -8.77
N ARG A 468 -9.68 42.21 -8.20
CA ARG A 468 -11.03 42.23 -8.77
C ARG A 468 -11.30 43.59 -9.37
N PHE A 469 -11.47 43.59 -10.69
CA PHE A 469 -11.97 44.70 -11.47
C PHE A 469 -13.50 44.70 -11.40
N ASP A 470 -14.10 45.65 -10.68
CA ASP A 470 -15.54 45.59 -10.38
C ASP A 470 -16.40 45.88 -11.62
N ALA A 471 -16.00 46.85 -12.45
CA ALA A 471 -16.74 47.22 -13.65
C ALA A 471 -16.84 46.06 -14.65
N GLN A 472 -15.76 45.28 -14.79
CA GLN A 472 -15.66 44.13 -15.69
C GLN A 472 -16.13 42.83 -15.04
N ARG A 473 -16.38 42.82 -13.72
CA ARG A 473 -16.69 41.62 -12.93
C ARG A 473 -15.64 40.52 -13.12
N LEU A 474 -14.40 40.96 -13.25
CA LEU A 474 -13.26 40.12 -13.58
C LEU A 474 -12.34 40.06 -12.36
N THR A 475 -11.95 38.86 -11.97
CA THR A 475 -10.89 38.64 -10.98
C THR A 475 -9.66 38.06 -11.66
N LEU A 476 -8.55 38.81 -11.61
CA LEU A 476 -7.23 38.30 -11.94
C LEU A 476 -6.59 37.76 -10.66
N LYS A 477 -6.12 36.52 -10.73
CA LYS A 477 -5.31 35.89 -9.69
C LYS A 477 -3.96 35.51 -10.27
N VAL A 478 -2.90 35.89 -9.56
CA VAL A 478 -1.53 35.44 -9.84
C VAL A 478 -1.00 34.79 -8.58
N GLY A 479 -0.45 33.59 -8.69
CA GLY A 479 0.07 32.88 -7.53
C GLY A 479 1.10 31.82 -7.88
N GLY A 480 1.69 31.26 -6.84
CA GLY A 480 2.54 30.10 -6.96
C GLY A 480 2.53 29.26 -5.70
N SER A 481 2.70 27.96 -5.87
CA SER A 481 2.94 27.01 -4.79
C SER A 481 4.42 26.69 -4.68
N ASN A 482 4.88 26.34 -3.48
CA ASN A 482 6.28 25.99 -3.21
C ASN A 482 7.27 27.08 -3.68
N LEU A 483 7.03 28.32 -3.26
CA LEU A 483 7.79 29.51 -3.68
C LEU A 483 9.26 29.46 -3.24
N LEU A 484 9.55 28.77 -2.14
CA LEU A 484 10.91 28.54 -1.63
C LEU A 484 11.68 27.44 -2.39
N ARG A 485 11.06 26.76 -3.36
CA ARG A 485 11.66 25.68 -4.16
C ARG A 485 12.15 24.51 -3.29
N ASN A 486 11.35 24.10 -2.30
CA ASN A 486 11.62 22.90 -1.54
C ASN A 486 11.20 21.67 -2.36
N GLU A 487 12.14 21.08 -3.09
CA GLU A 487 11.91 19.85 -3.85
C GLU A 487 11.76 18.66 -2.89
N HIS A 488 10.62 17.97 -2.98
CA HIS A 488 10.27 16.91 -2.04
C HIS A 488 9.48 15.81 -2.74
N ILE A 489 9.37 14.65 -2.09
CA ILE A 489 8.47 13.56 -2.48
C ILE A 489 7.31 13.51 -1.47
N GLU A 490 6.12 13.16 -1.93
CA GLU A 490 4.96 12.91 -1.05
C GLU A 490 4.59 11.43 -0.97
N THR A 491 5.24 10.60 -1.79
CA THR A 491 5.06 9.16 -1.88
C THR A 491 6.41 8.54 -2.22
N TYR A 492 6.83 7.50 -1.50
CA TYR A 492 8.10 6.85 -1.76
C TYR A 492 8.09 6.17 -3.14
N GLY A 493 9.13 6.42 -3.95
CA GLY A 493 9.17 6.01 -5.37
C GLY A 493 8.35 6.90 -6.32
N GLY A 494 7.62 7.90 -5.80
CA GLY A 494 6.90 8.89 -6.61
C GLY A 494 7.82 9.98 -7.18
N PRO A 495 7.32 10.78 -8.14
CA PRO A 495 8.07 11.89 -8.69
C PRO A 495 8.29 13.00 -7.66
N THR A 496 9.41 13.72 -7.81
CA THR A 496 9.69 14.92 -7.03
C THR A 496 8.70 16.04 -7.39
N VAL A 497 8.10 16.66 -6.38
CA VAL A 497 7.20 17.81 -6.50
C VAL A 497 8.00 19.09 -6.41
N GLY A 498 7.97 19.88 -7.49
CA GLY A 498 8.66 21.16 -7.61
C GLY A 498 7.75 22.37 -7.35
N ARG A 499 8.03 23.47 -8.04
CA ARG A 499 7.29 24.74 -7.95
C ARG A 499 6.30 24.89 -9.10
N LEU A 500 5.09 25.35 -8.80
CA LEU A 500 4.09 25.71 -9.80
C LEU A 500 3.76 27.21 -9.69
N ALA A 501 3.81 27.92 -10.81
CA ALA A 501 3.29 29.28 -10.94
C ALA A 501 2.06 29.26 -11.85
N TYR A 502 1.06 30.09 -11.54
CA TYR A 502 -0.18 30.11 -12.30
C TYR A 502 -0.79 31.51 -12.37
N VAL A 503 -1.60 31.71 -13.42
CA VAL A 503 -2.47 32.87 -13.60
C VAL A 503 -3.89 32.36 -13.85
N SER A 504 -4.87 32.96 -13.20
CA SER A 504 -6.28 32.62 -13.36
C SER A 504 -7.10 33.89 -13.61
N LEU A 505 -8.05 33.78 -14.53
CA LEU A 505 -9.07 34.80 -14.80
C LEU A 505 -10.44 34.21 -14.49
N LEU A 506 -11.20 34.90 -13.64
CA LEU A 506 -12.59 34.53 -13.31
C LEU A 506 -13.52 35.67 -13.70
N LEU A 507 -14.48 35.39 -14.58
CA LEU A 507 -15.50 36.35 -15.01
C LEU A 507 -16.86 35.96 -14.40
N ASP A 508 -17.42 36.83 -13.56
CA ASP A 508 -18.76 36.63 -13.00
C ASP A 508 -19.84 37.11 -14.00
N ALA A 509 -20.28 36.20 -14.86
CA ALA A 509 -21.37 36.46 -15.80
C ALA A 509 -22.70 36.70 -15.05
N LYS A 510 -23.49 37.68 -15.50
CA LYS A 510 -24.88 37.82 -15.02
C LYS A 510 -25.71 36.65 -15.53
N LYS A 511 -26.61 36.15 -14.69
CA LYS A 511 -27.83 35.48 -15.16
C LYS A 511 -28.80 36.48 -15.75
#